data_AF-A0A3A9FSL2-F1
#
_entry.id   AF-A0A3A9FSL2-F1
#
_cell.length_a   1.000
_cell.length_b   1.000
_cell.length_c   1.000
_cell.angle_alpha   90.00
_cell.angle_beta   90.00
_cell.angle_gamma   90.00
#
_symmetry.space_group_name_H-M   'P 1'
#
loop_
_entity.id
_entity.type
_entity.pdbx_description
1 polymer ?
#
loop_
_entity_poly.entity_id
_entity_poly.type
_entity_poly.pdbx_seq_one_letter_code
_entity_poly.pdbx_strand_id
1 'polypeptide(L)'
;MKNSASRDAAGLFADFCQIIATLRGEQGCPWDREQTFGSLKPCMVNEMTEALAGIDLYYSSGKAENLCEELGDVLLQVALLSQIAQEKGLFSIEDVIAGVSQKMIRRHPHVFGSAKDNSSVPAQSASHTEEERFASDSAMPVCAGEVPGLWEEIKRAEKKSKTLEEIRAEKEAFGTAASWAIAHLCSHAKGTGKKQGKP
;
A
#
# COMPACT_ATOMS: atom_id res chain seq x y z
N MET A 1 12.58 -15.25 22.31
CA MET A 1 11.89 -16.04 21.26
C MET A 1 12.93 -16.43 20.22
N LYS A 2 13.03 -17.72 19.89
CA LYS A 2 14.16 -18.34 19.17
C LYS A 2 14.02 -18.21 17.63
N ASN A 3 15.19 -18.29 16.98
CA ASN A 3 15.48 -18.50 15.55
C ASN A 3 15.40 -17.30 14.60
N SER A 4 16.56 -16.64 14.44
CA SER A 4 16.95 -15.79 13.31
C SER A 4 17.44 -16.62 12.09
N ALA A 5 16.71 -17.66 11.71
CA ALA A 5 16.87 -18.21 10.36
C ALA A 5 16.29 -17.18 9.39
N SER A 6 16.95 -16.93 8.25
CA SER A 6 16.43 -16.01 7.23
C SER A 6 15.03 -16.47 6.81
N ARG A 7 13.99 -15.81 7.32
CA ARG A 7 12.61 -16.09 6.92
C ARG A 7 12.45 -15.60 5.50
N ASP A 8 11.93 -16.46 4.63
CA ASP A 8 11.55 -16.03 3.29
C ASP A 8 10.33 -15.11 3.36
N ALA A 9 10.01 -14.45 2.25
CA ALA A 9 8.90 -13.51 2.19
C ALA A 9 7.56 -14.16 2.56
N ALA A 10 7.38 -15.45 2.23
CA ALA A 10 6.20 -16.21 2.59
C ALA A 10 6.06 -16.37 4.11
N GLY A 11 7.15 -16.72 4.81
CA GLY A 11 7.18 -16.81 6.26
C GLY A 11 6.92 -15.48 6.95
N LEU A 12 7.54 -14.39 6.46
CA LEU A 12 7.32 -13.05 7.00
C LEU A 12 5.87 -12.58 6.83
N PHE A 13 5.27 -12.87 5.67
CA PHE A 13 3.88 -12.53 5.42
C PHE A 13 2.91 -13.33 6.31
N ALA A 14 3.19 -14.63 6.52
CA ALA A 14 2.40 -15.45 7.42
C ALA A 14 2.49 -14.95 8.87
N ASP A 15 3.69 -14.59 9.34
CA ASP A 15 3.89 -14.00 10.66
C ASP A 15 3.13 -12.68 10.80
N PHE A 16 3.15 -11.85 9.75
CA PHE A 16 2.41 -10.59 9.71
C PHE A 16 0.90 -10.81 9.83
N CYS A 17 0.31 -11.71 9.05
CA CYS A 17 -1.11 -12.07 9.20
C CYS A 17 -1.42 -12.58 10.61
N GLN A 18 -0.52 -13.36 11.21
CA GLN A 18 -0.68 -13.84 12.57
C GLN A 18 -0.64 -12.69 13.60
N ILE A 19 0.22 -11.68 13.41
CA ILE A 19 0.24 -10.46 14.24
C ILE A 19 -1.13 -9.77 14.19
N ILE A 20 -1.69 -9.56 12.99
CA ILE A 20 -3.01 -8.93 12.83
C ILE A 20 -4.12 -9.74 13.51
N ALA A 21 -4.14 -11.05 13.32
CA ALA A 21 -5.09 -11.94 13.99
C ALA A 21 -4.95 -11.87 15.52
N THR A 22 -3.72 -11.80 16.04
CA THR A 22 -3.47 -11.65 17.48
C THR A 22 -3.94 -10.29 18.00
N LEU A 23 -3.68 -9.20 17.28
CA LEU A 23 -4.13 -7.85 17.65
C LEU A 23 -5.66 -7.75 17.69
N ARG A 24 -6.36 -8.49 16.84
CA ARG A 24 -7.83 -8.53 16.82
C ARG A 24 -8.46 -9.65 17.65
N GLY A 25 -7.65 -10.53 18.25
CA GLY A 25 -8.12 -11.59 19.13
C GLY A 25 -8.73 -11.07 20.43
N GLU A 26 -9.33 -11.96 21.24
CA GLU A 26 -10.04 -11.57 22.48
C GLU A 26 -9.18 -10.76 23.47
N GLN A 27 -7.89 -11.12 23.58
CA GLN A 27 -6.89 -10.45 24.42
C GLN A 27 -6.02 -9.45 23.63
N GLY A 28 -6.46 -9.10 22.43
CA GLY A 28 -5.77 -8.20 21.51
C GLY A 28 -5.92 -6.72 21.88
N CYS A 29 -5.45 -5.86 20.98
CA CYS A 29 -5.52 -4.42 21.12
C CYS A 29 -6.98 -3.94 21.03
N PRO A 30 -7.50 -3.16 22.00
CA PRO A 30 -8.88 -2.66 21.96
C PRO A 30 -9.19 -1.86 20.70
N TRP A 31 -8.26 -0.98 20.28
CA TRP A 31 -8.45 -0.14 19.11
C TRP A 31 -8.57 -0.97 17.83
N ASP A 32 -7.69 -1.96 17.64
CA ASP A 32 -7.73 -2.84 16.47
C ASP A 32 -9.04 -3.61 16.44
N ARG A 33 -9.48 -4.19 17.56
CA ARG A 33 -10.72 -4.97 17.66
C ARG A 33 -11.97 -4.17 17.30
N GLU A 34 -12.01 -2.89 17.69
CA GLU A 34 -13.14 -2.00 17.43
C GLU A 34 -13.25 -1.57 15.96
N GLN A 35 -12.21 -1.78 15.14
CA GLN A 35 -12.24 -1.40 13.74
C GLN A 35 -13.25 -2.18 12.91
N THR A 36 -13.84 -1.48 11.93
CA THR A 36 -14.82 -1.97 10.97
C THR A 36 -14.41 -1.56 9.55
N PHE A 37 -15.06 -2.14 8.53
CA PHE A 37 -14.86 -1.68 7.15
C PHE A 37 -15.10 -0.18 6.96
N GLY A 38 -16.03 0.40 7.71
CA GLY A 38 -16.35 1.82 7.63
C GLY A 38 -15.30 2.70 8.28
N SER A 39 -14.83 2.32 9.48
CA SER A 39 -13.88 3.12 10.26
C SER A 39 -12.48 3.16 9.64
N LEU A 40 -12.10 2.14 8.86
CA LEU A 40 -10.79 2.06 8.20
C LEU A 40 -10.70 2.79 6.84
N LYS A 41 -11.83 3.20 6.25
CA LYS A 41 -11.81 3.95 4.97
C LYS A 41 -10.91 5.19 4.99
N PRO A 42 -10.97 6.05 6.03
CA PRO A 42 -10.14 7.25 6.09
C PRO A 42 -8.65 6.91 6.21
N CYS A 43 -8.30 5.93 7.06
CA CYS A 43 -6.94 5.42 7.18
C CYS A 43 -6.42 4.95 5.82
N MET A 44 -7.16 4.10 5.12
CA MET A 44 -6.75 3.60 3.80
C MET A 44 -6.54 4.71 2.75
N VAL A 45 -7.32 5.78 2.82
CA VAL A 45 -7.13 6.97 1.99
C VAL A 45 -5.81 7.68 2.33
N ASN A 46 -5.52 7.85 3.62
CA ASN A 46 -4.31 8.52 4.08
C ASN A 46 -3.07 7.71 3.73
N GLU A 47 -3.01 6.42 4.07
CA GLU A 47 -1.84 5.57 3.77
C GLU A 47 -1.57 5.52 2.25
N MET A 48 -2.62 5.47 1.42
CA MET A 48 -2.45 5.51 -0.03
C MET A 48 -1.91 6.86 -0.51
N THR A 49 -2.36 7.96 0.11
CA THR A 49 -1.88 9.31 -0.22
C THR A 49 -0.42 9.49 0.22
N GLU A 50 -0.04 8.95 1.37
CA GLU A 50 1.32 8.99 1.89
C GLU A 50 2.25 8.12 1.03
N ALA A 51 1.82 6.94 0.60
CA ALA A 51 2.56 6.13 -0.36
C ALA A 51 2.80 6.85 -1.70
N LEU A 52 1.82 7.62 -2.19
CA LEU A 52 2.01 8.49 -3.38
C LEU A 52 3.06 9.58 -3.09
N ALA A 53 3.01 10.23 -1.93
CA ALA A 53 4.02 11.20 -1.53
C ALA A 53 5.42 10.55 -1.41
N GLY A 54 5.50 9.31 -0.93
CA GLY A 54 6.74 8.53 -0.87
C GLY A 54 7.36 8.29 -2.24
N ILE A 55 6.54 8.10 -3.28
CA ILE A 55 7.02 8.01 -4.68
C ILE A 55 7.65 9.35 -5.12
N ASP A 56 6.99 10.47 -4.86
CA ASP A 56 7.49 11.80 -5.23
C ASP A 56 8.78 12.15 -4.47
N LEU A 57 8.85 11.78 -3.19
CA LEU A 57 10.05 11.92 -2.38
C LEU A 57 11.20 11.06 -2.91
N TYR A 58 10.92 9.83 -3.34
CA TYR A 58 11.92 8.99 -3.97
C TYR A 58 12.48 9.63 -5.24
N TYR A 59 11.64 10.17 -6.12
CA TYR A 59 12.11 10.84 -7.34
C TYR A 59 12.91 12.12 -7.08
N SER A 60 12.56 12.89 -6.05
CA SER A 60 13.25 14.15 -5.73
C SER A 60 14.54 13.96 -4.92
N SER A 61 14.63 12.90 -4.12
CA SER A 61 15.73 12.71 -3.16
C SER A 61 16.57 11.46 -3.37
N GLY A 62 16.08 10.47 -4.13
CA GLY A 62 16.68 9.15 -4.31
C GLY A 62 16.58 8.23 -3.08
N LYS A 63 15.85 8.65 -2.03
CA LYS A 63 15.68 7.92 -0.77
C LYS A 63 14.36 7.16 -0.77
N ALA A 64 14.39 5.86 -0.49
CA ALA A 64 13.24 4.96 -0.62
C ALA A 64 12.67 4.49 0.73
N GLU A 65 13.23 4.97 1.85
CA GLU A 65 12.85 4.55 3.19
C GLU A 65 11.38 4.87 3.49
N ASN A 66 10.95 6.11 3.21
CA ASN A 66 9.56 6.50 3.37
C ASN A 66 8.65 5.67 2.44
N LEU A 67 8.98 5.55 1.15
CA LEU A 67 8.19 4.70 0.24
C LEU A 67 8.02 3.26 0.75
N CYS A 68 9.07 2.67 1.33
CA CYS A 68 9.00 1.33 1.91
C CYS A 68 8.07 1.25 3.13
N GLU A 69 8.10 2.27 3.98
CA GLU A 69 7.24 2.40 5.17
C GLU A 69 5.77 2.49 4.75
N GLU A 70 5.44 3.45 3.88
CA GLU A 70 4.05 3.69 3.48
C GLU A 70 3.44 2.52 2.70
N LEU A 71 4.24 1.81 1.89
CA LEU A 71 3.77 0.57 1.24
C LEU A 71 3.47 -0.53 2.25
N GLY A 72 4.18 -0.55 3.38
CA GLY A 72 3.89 -1.40 4.53
C GLY A 72 2.54 -1.03 5.18
N ASP A 73 2.25 0.26 5.32
CA ASP A 73 1.00 0.72 5.91
C ASP A 73 -0.20 0.47 4.99
N VAL A 74 -0.05 0.62 3.67
CA VAL A 74 -1.06 0.16 2.70
C VAL A 74 -1.31 -1.34 2.85
N LEU A 75 -0.27 -2.15 3.00
CA LEU A 75 -0.40 -3.59 3.22
C LEU A 75 -1.11 -3.92 4.55
N LEU A 76 -0.87 -3.14 5.60
CA LEU A 76 -1.56 -3.22 6.88
C LEU A 76 -3.06 -2.98 6.74
N GLN A 77 -3.48 -1.97 6.00
CA GLN A 77 -4.91 -1.73 5.77
C GLN A 77 -5.57 -2.92 5.03
N VAL A 78 -4.91 -3.49 4.03
CA VAL A 78 -5.40 -4.69 3.32
C VAL A 78 -5.53 -5.89 4.25
N ALA A 79 -4.54 -6.14 5.11
CA ALA A 79 -4.56 -7.24 6.05
C ALA A 79 -5.65 -7.07 7.13
N LEU A 80 -5.80 -5.88 7.71
CA LEU A 80 -6.85 -5.57 8.68
C LEU A 80 -8.26 -5.77 8.10
N LEU A 81 -8.52 -5.24 6.90
CA LEU A 81 -9.80 -5.43 6.21
C LEU A 81 -10.07 -6.90 5.90
N SER A 82 -9.05 -7.65 5.47
CA SER A 82 -9.17 -9.08 5.21
C SER A 82 -9.45 -9.88 6.48
N GLN A 83 -8.81 -9.52 7.60
CA GLN A 83 -9.07 -10.14 8.91
C GLN A 83 -10.52 -9.86 9.38
N ILE A 84 -11.01 -8.63 9.25
CA ILE A 84 -12.41 -8.27 9.54
C ILE A 84 -13.38 -9.05 8.65
N ALA A 85 -13.04 -9.24 7.36
CA ALA A 85 -13.86 -10.03 6.44
C ALA A 85 -13.90 -11.51 6.84
N GLN A 86 -12.77 -12.07 7.26
CA GLN A 86 -12.67 -13.45 7.71
C GLN A 86 -13.49 -13.67 8.99
N GLU A 87 -13.40 -12.75 9.97
CA GLU A 87 -14.21 -12.77 11.19
C GLU A 87 -15.72 -12.75 10.91
N LYS A 88 -16.12 -12.16 9.77
CA LYS A 88 -17.51 -12.12 9.30
C LYS A 88 -17.90 -13.28 8.39
N GLY A 89 -16.98 -14.21 8.11
CA GLY A 89 -17.20 -15.35 7.22
C GLY A 89 -17.39 -14.97 5.75
N LEU A 90 -16.78 -13.87 5.29
CA LEU A 90 -16.94 -13.35 3.92
C LEU A 90 -15.84 -13.85 2.97
N PHE A 91 -14.58 -13.54 3.29
CA PHE A 91 -13.38 -13.97 2.55
C PHE A 91 -12.15 -13.81 3.45
N SER A 92 -11.04 -14.43 3.08
CA SER A 92 -9.75 -14.32 3.79
C SER A 92 -8.68 -13.60 2.96
N ILE A 93 -7.51 -13.37 3.57
CA ILE A 93 -6.36 -12.79 2.87
C ILE A 93 -5.86 -13.71 1.74
N GLU A 94 -5.99 -15.04 1.91
CA GLU A 94 -5.69 -16.02 0.87
C GLU A 94 -6.61 -15.86 -0.34
N ASP A 95 -7.90 -15.59 -0.12
CA ASP A 95 -8.85 -15.33 -1.22
C ASP A 95 -8.47 -14.04 -1.99
N VAL A 96 -8.07 -12.99 -1.26
CA VAL A 96 -7.62 -11.72 -1.86
C VAL A 96 -6.38 -11.95 -2.74
N ILE A 97 -5.37 -12.66 -2.22
CA ILE A 97 -4.14 -12.97 -2.94
C ILE A 97 -4.43 -13.87 -4.14
N ALA A 98 -5.20 -14.95 -3.96
CA ALA A 98 -5.57 -15.86 -5.04
C ALA A 98 -6.31 -15.13 -6.16
N GLY A 99 -7.27 -14.25 -5.79
CA GLY A 99 -8.03 -13.45 -6.74
C GLY A 99 -7.16 -12.50 -7.56
N VAL A 100 -6.23 -11.77 -6.93
CA VAL A 100 -5.31 -10.89 -7.67
C VAL A 100 -4.29 -11.67 -8.49
N SER A 101 -3.73 -12.77 -7.96
CA SER A 101 -2.76 -13.60 -8.69
C SER A 101 -3.37 -14.23 -9.94
N GLN A 102 -4.55 -14.84 -9.84
CA GLN A 102 -5.26 -15.41 -10.99
C GLN A 102 -5.60 -14.34 -12.02
N LYS A 103 -6.04 -13.16 -11.57
CA LYS A 103 -6.32 -12.00 -12.43
C LYS A 103 -5.06 -11.57 -13.19
N MET A 104 -3.92 -11.47 -12.51
CA MET A 104 -2.65 -11.08 -13.13
C MET A 104 -2.17 -12.14 -14.13
N ILE A 105 -2.23 -13.43 -13.82
CA ILE A 105 -1.86 -14.50 -14.76
C ILE A 105 -2.74 -14.45 -16.01
N ARG A 106 -4.06 -14.37 -15.82
CA ARG A 106 -5.04 -14.33 -16.92
C ARG A 106 -4.84 -13.13 -17.84
N ARG A 107 -4.45 -11.97 -17.30
CA ARG A 107 -4.24 -10.72 -18.07
C ARG A 107 -2.91 -10.69 -18.85
N HIS A 108 -1.98 -11.59 -18.52
CA HIS A 108 -0.64 -11.61 -19.14
C HIS A 108 -0.33 -12.99 -19.77
N PRO A 109 -1.16 -13.47 -20.72
CA PRO A 109 -0.92 -14.76 -21.38
C PRO A 109 0.38 -14.77 -22.19
N HIS A 110 0.89 -13.60 -22.59
CA HIS A 110 2.18 -13.48 -23.27
C HIS A 110 3.37 -13.73 -22.34
N VAL A 111 3.20 -13.53 -21.02
CA VAL A 111 4.23 -13.83 -19.99
C VAL A 111 4.06 -15.25 -19.45
N PHE A 112 2.81 -15.66 -19.18
CA PHE A 112 2.51 -16.90 -18.45
C PHE A 112 1.97 -18.05 -19.33
N GLY A 113 1.70 -17.82 -20.61
CA GLY A 113 1.33 -18.86 -21.57
C GLY A 113 2.56 -19.64 -22.02
N SER A 114 2.55 -20.97 -21.85
CA SER A 114 3.61 -21.80 -22.40
C SER A 114 3.55 -21.81 -23.94
N ALA A 115 4.71 -21.67 -24.58
CA ALA A 115 4.94 -21.94 -26.00
C ALA A 115 4.88 -23.46 -26.32
N LYS A 116 3.76 -24.10 -25.98
CA LYS A 116 3.47 -25.51 -26.28
C LYS A 116 2.00 -25.68 -26.69
N ASP A 117 1.59 -24.98 -27.74
CA ASP A 117 0.53 -25.47 -28.62
C ASP A 117 1.11 -25.57 -30.04
N ASN A 118 1.86 -26.64 -30.26
CA ASN A 118 2.16 -27.14 -31.59
C ASN A 118 0.88 -27.77 -32.17
N SER A 119 -0.04 -26.94 -32.65
CA SER A 119 -1.05 -27.36 -33.63
C SER A 119 -1.64 -26.16 -34.36
N SER A 120 -1.03 -25.84 -35.50
CA SER A 120 -1.67 -25.35 -36.74
C SER A 120 -3.06 -24.66 -36.64
N VAL A 121 -3.15 -23.55 -35.91
CA VAL A 121 -4.23 -22.56 -36.07
C VAL A 121 -3.54 -21.21 -36.05
N PRO A 122 -3.77 -20.31 -37.02
CA PRO A 122 -3.07 -19.03 -37.03
C PRO A 122 -3.48 -18.28 -35.76
N ALA A 123 -2.50 -18.04 -34.90
CA ALA A 123 -2.64 -17.14 -33.77
C ALA A 123 -3.10 -15.80 -34.34
N GLN A 124 -4.40 -15.51 -34.21
CA GLN A 124 -4.86 -14.14 -34.33
C GLN A 124 -4.17 -13.40 -33.21
N SER A 125 -3.14 -12.65 -33.58
CA SER A 125 -2.49 -11.66 -32.76
C SER A 125 -3.56 -10.69 -32.28
N ALA A 126 -4.17 -10.99 -31.14
CA ALA A 126 -5.03 -10.08 -30.44
C ALA A 126 -4.12 -8.99 -29.85
N SER A 127 -3.80 -8.01 -30.69
CA SER A 127 -3.18 -6.74 -30.34
C SER A 127 -4.20 -5.91 -29.56
N HIS A 128 -4.61 -6.39 -28.39
CA HIS A 128 -5.28 -5.56 -27.41
C HIS A 128 -4.21 -4.92 -26.56
N THR A 129 -4.24 -3.60 -26.48
CA THR A 129 -3.36 -2.86 -25.58
C THR A 129 -3.65 -3.27 -24.14
N GLU A 130 -2.68 -3.08 -23.25
CA GLU A 130 -2.86 -3.39 -21.84
C GLU A 130 -4.05 -2.62 -21.23
N GLU A 131 -4.29 -1.41 -21.72
CA GLU A 131 -5.45 -0.56 -21.35
C GLU A 131 -6.79 -1.20 -21.73
N GLU A 132 -6.95 -1.73 -22.94
CA GLU A 132 -8.20 -2.34 -23.39
C GLU A 132 -8.56 -3.60 -22.59
N ARG A 133 -7.55 -4.42 -22.24
CA ARG A 133 -7.74 -5.63 -21.42
C ARG A 133 -8.05 -5.31 -19.96
N PHE A 134 -7.50 -4.21 -19.44
CA PHE A 134 -7.85 -3.71 -18.12
C PHE A 134 -9.30 -3.24 -18.07
N ALA A 135 -9.74 -2.52 -19.11
CA ALA A 135 -11.08 -1.96 -19.24
C ALA A 135 -12.19 -3.03 -19.40
N SER A 136 -11.95 -4.09 -20.17
CA SER A 136 -12.98 -5.13 -20.45
C SER A 136 -13.39 -5.95 -19.23
N ASP A 137 -12.51 -6.04 -18.23
CA ASP A 137 -12.66 -6.91 -17.06
C ASP A 137 -12.98 -6.10 -15.77
N SER A 138 -12.96 -4.77 -15.86
CA SER A 138 -13.49 -3.85 -14.84
C SER A 138 -15.02 -3.69 -14.89
N ALA A 139 -15.72 -4.41 -15.77
CA ALA A 139 -17.17 -4.39 -15.87
C ALA A 139 -17.84 -5.19 -14.72
N MET A 140 -17.87 -4.62 -13.49
CA MET A 140 -18.92 -4.70 -12.43
C MET A 140 -18.38 -4.38 -11.01
N PRO A 141 -19.15 -3.72 -10.08
CA PRO A 141 -19.96 -2.52 -10.22
C PRO A 141 -19.58 -1.52 -9.11
N VAL A 142 -18.46 -0.83 -9.24
CA VAL A 142 -18.41 0.54 -8.76
C VAL A 142 -18.14 1.32 -10.03
N CYS A 143 -19.12 2.11 -10.47
CA CYS A 143 -18.87 2.95 -11.63
C CYS A 143 -17.66 3.81 -11.25
N ALA A 144 -16.61 3.84 -12.07
CA ALA A 144 -15.41 4.62 -11.75
C ALA A 144 -15.73 6.11 -11.43
N GLY A 145 -16.92 6.60 -11.83
CA GLY A 145 -17.46 7.91 -11.47
C GLY A 145 -18.07 8.06 -10.06
N GLU A 146 -18.34 6.97 -9.32
CA GLU A 146 -18.89 7.02 -7.95
C GLU A 146 -17.78 7.16 -6.89
N VAL A 147 -16.56 6.72 -7.21
CA VAL A 147 -15.38 6.79 -6.31
C VAL A 147 -14.98 8.24 -5.96
N PRO A 148 -14.94 9.21 -6.92
CA PRO A 148 -14.65 10.61 -6.60
C PRO A 148 -15.69 11.28 -5.68
N GLY A 149 -16.97 10.90 -5.76
CA GLY A 149 -18.01 11.42 -4.88
C GLY A 149 -17.86 10.93 -3.44
N LEU A 150 -17.53 9.64 -3.29
CA LEU A 150 -17.27 9.00 -2.00
C LEU A 150 -16.01 9.57 -1.30
N TRP A 151 -15.01 9.97 -2.09
CA TRP A 151 -13.79 10.62 -1.61
C TRP A 151 -14.05 11.96 -0.93
N GLU A 152 -14.84 12.84 -1.56
CA GLU A 152 -15.20 14.13 -0.97
C GLU A 152 -16.06 13.98 0.30
N GLU A 153 -16.78 12.86 0.44
CA GLU A 153 -17.49 12.52 1.66
C GLU A 153 -16.57 12.04 2.78
N ILE A 154 -15.59 11.17 2.48
CA ILE A 154 -14.59 10.70 3.45
C ILE A 154 -13.77 11.88 3.99
N LYS A 155 -13.26 12.74 3.11
CA LYS A 155 -12.52 13.95 3.51
C LYS A 155 -13.33 14.90 4.39
N ARG A 156 -14.63 15.06 4.09
CA ARG A 156 -15.53 15.88 4.92
C ARG A 156 -15.78 15.24 6.29
N ALA A 157 -15.85 13.92 6.38
CA ALA A 157 -16.01 13.20 7.64
C ALA A 157 -14.75 13.30 8.52
N GLU A 158 -13.56 13.17 7.94
CA GLU A 158 -12.28 13.35 8.66
C GLU A 158 -12.12 14.77 9.21
N LYS A 159 -12.39 15.79 8.37
CA LYS A 159 -12.32 17.19 8.80
C LYS A 159 -13.29 17.53 9.92
N LYS A 160 -14.40 16.78 10.05
CA LYS A 160 -15.36 16.91 11.15
C LYS A 160 -14.96 16.10 12.38
N SER A 161 -14.24 14.99 12.20
CA SER A 161 -13.79 14.11 13.27
C SER A 161 -12.54 14.64 13.96
N LYS A 162 -11.64 15.30 13.23
CA LYS A 162 -10.46 15.97 13.79
C LYS A 162 -10.83 17.36 14.29
N THR A 163 -10.40 17.71 15.50
CA THR A 163 -10.55 19.08 16.00
C THR A 163 -9.68 20.04 15.18
N LEU A 164 -10.07 21.32 15.10
CA LEU A 164 -9.26 22.34 14.40
C LEU A 164 -7.84 22.46 14.98
N GLU A 165 -7.67 22.13 16.25
CA GLU A 165 -6.37 22.10 16.93
C GLU A 165 -5.52 20.90 16.48
N GLU A 166 -6.12 19.72 16.31
CA GLU A 166 -5.44 18.53 15.77
C GLU A 166 -4.98 18.75 14.32
N ILE A 167 -5.85 19.31 13.47
CA ILE A 167 -5.50 19.63 12.07
C ILE A 167 -4.35 20.67 12.03
N ARG A 168 -4.34 21.61 12.97
CA ARG A 168 -3.27 22.62 13.07
C ARG A 168 -1.95 21.99 13.52
N ALA A 169 -1.98 21.12 14.53
CA ALA A 169 -0.80 20.40 15.01
C ALA A 169 -0.20 19.50 13.93
N GLU A 170 -1.03 18.81 13.14
CA GLU A 170 -0.59 17.96 12.02
C GLU A 170 0.07 18.79 10.91
N LYS A 171 -0.51 19.94 10.55
CA LYS A 171 0.08 20.85 9.55
C LYS A 171 1.36 21.51 10.04
N GLU A 172 1.43 21.86 11.32
CA GLU A 172 2.66 22.37 11.94
C GLU A 172 3.74 21.28 11.99
N ALA A 173 3.38 20.02 12.26
CA ALA A 173 4.27 18.85 12.21
C ALA A 173 4.76 18.55 10.78
N PHE A 174 3.87 18.60 9.79
CA PHE A 174 4.20 18.44 8.37
C PHE A 174 5.14 19.54 7.87
N GLY A 175 4.88 20.80 8.28
CA GLY A 175 5.74 21.94 7.96
C GLY A 175 7.11 21.89 8.65
N THR A 176 7.18 21.41 9.90
CA THR A 176 8.45 21.26 10.62
C THR A 176 9.25 20.04 10.15
N ALA A 177 8.62 18.92 9.79
CA ALA A 177 9.29 17.77 9.20
C ALA A 177 9.94 18.10 7.85
N ALA A 178 9.22 18.83 6.98
CA ALA A 178 9.76 19.32 5.71
C ALA A 178 10.91 20.34 5.93
N SER A 179 10.76 21.26 6.90
CA SER A 179 11.78 22.26 7.21
C SER A 179 13.03 21.65 7.87
N TRP A 180 12.86 20.64 8.73
CA TRP A 180 13.95 19.91 9.36
C TRP A 180 14.70 19.02 8.36
N ALA A 181 14.00 18.34 7.45
CA ALA A 181 14.62 17.55 6.38
C ALA A 181 15.49 18.43 5.46
N ILE A 182 15.00 19.63 5.10
CA ILE A 182 15.76 20.62 4.31
C ILE A 182 16.97 21.15 5.10
N ALA A 183 16.80 21.48 6.38
CA ALA A 183 17.91 21.96 7.22
C ALA A 183 18.99 20.89 7.45
N HIS A 184 18.60 19.62 7.59
CA HIS A 184 19.53 18.53 7.85
C HIS A 184 20.33 18.12 6.59
N LEU A 185 19.70 18.20 5.40
CA LEU A 185 20.38 18.04 4.11
C LEU A 185 21.38 19.18 3.85
N CYS A 186 21.04 20.43 4.22
CA CYS A 186 21.94 21.57 4.10
C CYS A 186 23.16 21.52 5.03
N SER A 187 23.06 20.89 6.21
CA SER A 187 24.19 20.70 7.13
C SER A 187 25.17 19.60 6.68
N HIS A 188 24.70 18.57 5.96
CA HIS A 188 25.57 17.52 5.41
C HIS A 188 26.37 17.97 4.18
N ALA A 189 25.87 18.94 3.40
CA ALA A 189 26.56 19.47 2.23
C ALA A 189 27.80 20.34 2.56
N LYS A 190 28.00 20.74 3.83
CA LYS A 190 29.14 21.58 4.26
C LYS A 190 30.30 20.81 4.91
N GLY A 191 30.25 19.48 4.96
CA GLY A 191 31.23 18.65 5.70
C GLY A 191 32.37 18.00 4.89
N THR A 192 32.31 17.94 3.56
CA THR A 192 33.28 17.20 2.74
C THR A 192 34.28 18.13 2.04
N GLY A 193 35.10 18.83 2.83
CA GLY A 193 36.04 19.81 2.29
C GLY A 193 37.32 19.98 3.10
N LYS A 194 38.01 18.89 3.49
CA LYS A 194 39.40 18.99 3.98
C LYS A 194 40.33 18.14 3.11
N LYS A 195 41.00 18.85 2.20
CA LYS A 195 42.05 18.36 1.32
C LYS A 195 43.17 17.70 2.13
N GLN A 196 43.61 16.55 1.63
CA GLN A 196 44.90 15.96 1.91
C GLN A 196 46.03 16.94 1.57
N GLY A 197 47.03 16.99 2.45
CA GLY A 197 48.29 17.69 2.23
C GLY A 197 49.34 17.14 3.19
N LYS A 198 50.01 16.07 2.77
CA LYS A 198 51.31 15.59 3.29
C LYS A 198 52.42 16.27 2.44
N PRO A 199 53.71 16.24 2.84
CA PRO A 199 54.39 15.29 3.72
C PRO A 199 54.61 15.75 5.16
#